data_AF-A0A8A3PQP9-F1
#
_entry.id   AF-A0A8A3PQP9-F1
#
_cell.length_a   1.000
_cell.length_b   1.000
_cell.length_c   1.000
_cell.angle_alpha   90.00
_cell.angle_beta   90.00
_cell.angle_gamma   90.00
#
_symmetry.space_group_name_H-M   'P 1'
#
loop_
_entity.id
_entity.type
_entity.pdbx_description
1 polymer ?
#
loop_
_entity_poly.entity_id
_entity_poly.type
_entity_poly.pdbx_seq_one_letter_code
_entity_poly.pdbx_strand_id
1 'polypeptide(L)'
;MILSSGQAYSYPMREHMQTSQLGLSDDGGEVWKAHQLCETAVIETHDKQPMLKSIWNLFPGFPIKTYLIPPFEATPNWHIRVHRIETGRKLMTVDGAFAIWNERKSDGRSFDIYDARKNEGTMPKIIGNYNLDIPKSNALGSVGAFAVSKGTIGIAALENDNGSLCITMFVNANLNSNLVGNHTMIPTLQITLESGPAAWFVTDIYAKLSGEAIGYFDRWKNIPVILGWLMNEMCMRDD
;
A
#
# COMPACT_ATOMS: atom_id res chain seq x y z
N MET A 1 34.76 -29.45 -16.51
CA MET A 1 33.57 -29.80 -17.32
C MET A 1 32.36 -29.57 -16.42
N ILE A 2 31.92 -28.31 -16.24
CA ILE A 2 30.74 -27.67 -16.88
C ILE A 2 29.56 -28.67 -17.00
N LEU A 3 28.41 -28.50 -16.35
CA LEU A 3 27.36 -27.48 -16.57
C LEU A 3 26.32 -27.47 -15.43
N SER A 4 25.97 -26.29 -14.90
CA SER A 4 24.65 -25.60 -14.98
C SER A 4 23.44 -26.41 -14.50
N SER A 5 22.65 -25.97 -13.53
CA SER A 5 21.85 -24.74 -13.61
C SER A 5 21.27 -24.42 -12.22
N GLY A 6 21.58 -23.25 -11.70
CA GLY A 6 20.82 -22.67 -10.60
C GLY A 6 19.54 -22.09 -11.17
N GLN A 7 18.47 -22.89 -11.24
CA GLN A 7 17.13 -22.32 -11.37
C GLN A 7 16.77 -21.73 -10.01
N ALA A 8 16.96 -20.41 -9.87
CA ALA A 8 16.24 -19.65 -8.88
C ALA A 8 14.75 -19.80 -9.22
N TYR A 9 14.00 -20.47 -8.36
CA TYR A 9 12.55 -20.51 -8.47
C TYR A 9 12.04 -19.06 -8.41
N SER A 10 11.55 -18.56 -9.54
CA SER A 10 10.87 -17.26 -9.64
C SER A 10 9.48 -17.41 -9.02
N TYR A 11 9.38 -17.22 -7.71
CA TYR A 11 8.09 -16.98 -7.07
C TYR A 11 7.66 -15.54 -7.37
N PRO A 12 6.37 -15.28 -7.64
CA PRO A 12 5.90 -13.92 -7.89
C PRO A 12 6.19 -13.05 -6.66
N MET A 13 7.08 -12.08 -6.82
CA MET A 13 7.60 -11.22 -5.75
C MET A 13 6.52 -10.34 -5.08
N ARG A 14 5.29 -10.34 -5.63
CA ARG A 14 4.09 -9.77 -5.02
C ARG A 14 3.93 -10.23 -3.56
N GLU A 15 4.26 -11.50 -3.26
CA GLU A 15 4.06 -12.11 -1.93
C GLU A 15 5.17 -11.78 -0.90
N HIS A 16 6.32 -11.24 -1.34
CA HIS A 16 7.56 -11.23 -0.56
C HIS A 16 8.04 -9.84 -0.11
N MET A 17 7.59 -8.73 -0.72
CA MET A 17 8.33 -7.46 -0.55
C MET A 17 7.49 -6.17 -0.70
N GLN A 18 6.30 -6.11 -0.11
CA GLN A 18 5.45 -4.90 -0.19
C GLN A 18 4.79 -4.53 1.14
N THR A 19 5.41 -4.87 2.27
CA THR A 19 4.95 -4.31 3.54
C THR A 19 5.43 -2.87 3.65
N SER A 20 4.52 -1.92 3.76
CA SER A 20 4.80 -0.50 3.95
C SER A 20 5.66 0.12 2.84
N GLN A 21 5.52 -0.34 1.59
CA GLN A 21 6.36 0.10 0.48
C GLN A 21 5.67 0.01 -0.88
N LEU A 22 6.10 0.89 -1.79
CA LEU A 22 5.75 0.87 -3.22
C LEU A 22 6.61 -0.15 -3.98
N GLY A 23 5.93 -1.05 -4.70
CA GLY A 23 6.50 -1.96 -5.69
C GLY A 23 6.08 -1.58 -7.11
N LEU A 24 6.96 -1.84 -8.07
CA LEU A 24 6.75 -1.55 -9.48
C LEU A 24 7.03 -2.78 -10.34
N SER A 25 6.26 -2.97 -11.40
CA SER A 25 6.47 -4.03 -12.39
C SER A 25 6.32 -3.48 -13.80
N ASP A 26 7.32 -3.76 -14.65
CA ASP A 26 7.32 -3.43 -16.08
C ASP A 26 7.06 -4.64 -16.99
N ASP A 27 6.65 -5.77 -16.42
CA ASP A 27 6.43 -7.06 -17.11
C ASP A 27 5.06 -7.69 -16.84
N GLY A 28 4.06 -6.87 -16.47
CA GLY A 28 2.69 -7.35 -16.26
C GLY A 28 2.43 -7.99 -14.89
N GLY A 29 3.33 -7.77 -13.93
CA GLY A 29 3.18 -8.24 -12.55
C GLY A 29 3.89 -9.56 -12.25
N GLU A 30 4.73 -10.05 -13.17
CA GLU A 30 5.57 -11.23 -12.97
C GLU A 30 6.72 -10.91 -11.98
N VAL A 31 7.41 -9.78 -12.18
CA VAL A 31 8.50 -9.32 -11.32
C VAL A 31 8.20 -7.94 -10.74
N TRP A 32 8.32 -7.83 -9.41
CA TRP A 32 8.05 -6.61 -8.65
C TRP A 32 9.32 -6.02 -8.03
N LYS A 33 9.82 -4.91 -8.56
CA LYS A 33 10.96 -4.19 -8.00
C LYS A 33 10.48 -3.21 -6.93
N ALA A 34 11.11 -3.24 -5.77
CA ALA A 34 10.85 -2.30 -4.68
C ALA A 34 12.04 -1.35 -4.50
N HIS A 35 11.78 -0.19 -3.92
CA HIS A 35 12.81 0.78 -3.56
C HIS A 35 13.95 0.15 -2.71
N GLN A 36 15.20 0.25 -3.17
CA GLN A 36 16.39 -0.28 -2.47
C GLN A 36 17.34 0.82 -1.97
N LEU A 37 17.60 1.82 -2.82
CA LEU A 37 18.54 2.90 -2.53
C LEU A 37 17.92 4.24 -2.94
N CYS A 38 18.07 5.23 -2.06
CA CYS A 38 17.73 6.62 -2.33
C CYS A 38 18.93 7.35 -2.92
N GLU A 39 18.69 8.18 -3.92
CA GLU A 39 19.60 9.25 -4.32
C GLU A 39 19.57 10.38 -3.29
N THR A 40 18.40 10.63 -2.69
CA THR A 40 18.21 11.63 -1.64
C THR A 40 17.17 11.14 -0.64
N ALA A 41 17.42 11.36 0.65
CA ALA A 41 16.43 11.17 1.72
C ALA A 41 16.63 12.27 2.77
N VAL A 42 15.66 13.17 2.90
CA VAL A 42 15.74 14.36 3.76
C VAL A 42 14.45 14.55 4.54
N ILE A 43 14.58 15.02 5.78
CA ILE A 43 13.42 15.47 6.55
C ILE A 43 13.22 16.95 6.23
N GLU A 44 12.09 17.29 5.61
CA GLU A 44 11.66 18.66 5.40
C GLU A 44 10.60 19.04 6.45
N THR A 45 10.38 20.33 6.66
CA THR A 45 9.32 20.83 7.54
C THR A 45 8.51 21.88 6.79
N HIS A 46 7.22 21.59 6.58
CA HIS A 46 6.26 22.49 5.96
C HIS A 46 5.20 22.83 7.00
N ASP A 47 4.96 24.11 7.27
CA ASP A 47 3.96 24.56 8.27
C ASP A 47 4.11 23.88 9.66
N LYS A 48 5.35 23.67 10.12
CA LYS A 48 5.71 22.96 11.36
C LYS A 48 5.40 21.44 11.37
N GLN A 49 4.93 20.90 10.25
CA GLN A 49 4.76 19.46 10.06
C GLN A 49 6.06 18.86 9.49
N PRO A 50 6.72 17.95 10.21
CA PRO A 50 7.87 17.24 9.65
C PRO A 50 7.39 16.21 8.63
N MET A 51 8.20 15.96 7.62
CA MET A 51 7.93 14.96 6.60
C MET A 51 9.23 14.42 6.02
N LEU A 52 9.22 13.16 5.60
CA LEU A 52 10.36 12.57 4.90
C LEU A 52 10.11 12.67 3.39
N LYS A 53 11.04 13.29 2.68
CA LYS A 53 11.11 13.30 1.23
C LYS A 53 12.25 12.40 0.78
N SER A 54 11.95 11.48 -0.13
CA SER A 54 12.96 10.66 -0.78
C SER A 54 12.86 10.72 -2.30
N ILE A 55 14.03 10.68 -2.95
CA ILE A 55 14.17 10.54 -4.40
C ILE A 55 14.96 9.27 -4.63
N TRP A 56 14.39 8.38 -5.43
CA TRP A 56 14.94 7.07 -5.70
C TRP A 56 14.60 6.63 -7.11
N ASN A 57 15.33 5.65 -7.62
CA ASN A 57 15.16 5.23 -8.99
C ASN A 57 15.28 3.71 -9.14
N LEU A 58 14.37 3.12 -9.91
CA LEU A 58 14.44 1.72 -10.34
C LEU A 58 14.70 1.57 -11.84
N PHE A 59 14.42 2.61 -12.62
CA PHE A 59 14.52 2.63 -14.06
C PHE A 59 15.26 3.89 -14.51
N PRO A 60 16.42 3.76 -15.19
CA PRO A 60 17.19 4.92 -15.63
C PRO A 60 16.31 5.98 -16.32
N GLY A 61 16.44 7.23 -15.89
CA GLY A 61 15.69 8.37 -16.43
C GLY A 61 14.35 8.69 -15.76
N PHE A 62 13.84 7.86 -14.86
CA PHE A 62 12.53 8.04 -14.23
C PHE A 62 12.62 8.04 -12.69
N PRO A 63 13.11 9.13 -12.07
CA PRO A 63 13.19 9.22 -10.62
C PRO A 63 11.78 9.27 -10.04
N ILE A 64 11.61 8.57 -8.92
CA ILE A 64 10.37 8.56 -8.13
C ILE A 64 10.60 9.43 -6.92
N LYS A 65 9.70 10.38 -6.73
CA LYS A 65 9.67 11.23 -5.54
C LYS A 65 8.64 10.67 -4.58
N THR A 66 9.06 10.29 -3.39
CA THR A 66 8.17 9.82 -2.33
C THR A 66 8.15 10.81 -1.17
N TYR A 67 6.96 11.06 -0.64
CA TYR A 67 6.75 11.80 0.58
C TYR A 67 6.09 10.90 1.62
N LEU A 68 6.61 10.90 2.83
CA LEU A 68 6.02 10.23 3.99
C LEU A 68 5.70 11.29 5.04
N ILE A 69 4.40 11.49 5.28
CA ILE A 69 3.87 12.50 6.18
C ILE A 69 3.31 11.75 7.41
N PRO A 70 3.81 12.03 8.61
CA PRO A 70 3.39 11.34 9.83
C PRO A 70 1.97 11.76 10.25
N PRO A 71 1.37 11.05 11.21
CA PRO A 71 0.03 11.38 11.70
C PRO A 71 -0.12 12.79 12.29
N PHE A 72 -1.35 13.30 12.19
CA PHE A 72 -1.79 14.55 12.81
C PHE A 72 -2.56 14.26 14.09
N GLU A 73 -2.64 15.23 15.00
CA GLU A 73 -3.45 15.11 16.23
C GLU A 73 -4.92 14.79 15.93
N ALA A 74 -5.48 15.37 14.85
CA ALA A 74 -6.84 15.12 14.39
C ALA A 74 -7.04 13.70 13.81
N THR A 75 -5.99 13.09 13.27
CA THR A 75 -6.00 11.79 12.58
C THR A 75 -4.80 10.93 13.02
N PRO A 76 -4.71 10.54 14.31
CA PRO A 76 -3.45 10.04 14.91
C PRO A 76 -3.03 8.65 14.44
N ASN A 77 -3.95 7.89 13.83
CA ASN A 77 -3.70 6.54 13.32
C ASN A 77 -3.50 6.52 11.80
N TRP A 78 -3.48 7.70 11.17
CA TRP A 78 -3.33 7.86 9.73
C TRP A 78 -1.99 8.48 9.41
N HIS A 79 -1.25 7.90 8.47
CA HIS A 79 -0.12 8.59 7.84
C HIS A 79 -0.33 8.62 6.33
N ILE A 80 0.23 9.64 5.68
CA ILE A 80 0.07 9.85 4.24
C ILE A 80 1.37 9.46 3.55
N ARG A 81 1.25 8.67 2.48
CA ARG A 81 2.34 8.39 1.55
C ARG A 81 1.97 8.94 0.19
N VAL A 82 2.88 9.72 -0.38
CA VAL A 82 2.69 10.31 -1.70
C VAL A 82 3.79 9.85 -2.62
N HIS A 83 3.43 9.47 -3.85
CA HIS A 83 4.38 9.08 -4.88
C HIS A 83 4.15 9.89 -6.14
N ARG A 84 5.17 10.64 -6.59
CA ARG A 84 5.23 11.18 -7.95
C ARG A 84 6.01 10.18 -8.81
N ILE A 85 5.34 9.60 -9.80
CA ILE A 85 5.91 8.59 -10.68
C ILE A 85 5.80 9.08 -12.11
N GLU A 86 6.91 9.06 -12.83
CA GLU A 86 6.98 9.32 -14.26
C GLU A 86 7.46 8.07 -14.97
N THR A 87 6.95 7.78 -16.16
CA THR A 87 7.36 6.56 -16.87
C THR A 87 7.20 6.71 -18.38
N GLY A 88 8.23 6.28 -19.12
CA GLY A 88 8.20 6.16 -20.58
C GLY A 88 7.61 4.83 -21.07
N ARG A 89 7.13 3.97 -20.16
CA ARG A 89 6.58 2.64 -20.46
C ARG A 89 5.34 2.35 -19.61
N LYS A 90 4.56 1.35 -20.01
CA LYS A 90 3.50 0.80 -19.17
C LYS A 90 4.12 0.24 -17.88
N LEU A 91 3.59 0.65 -16.74
CA LEU A 91 4.13 0.32 -15.43
C LEU A 91 3.01 -0.01 -14.46
N MET A 92 3.01 -1.22 -13.89
CA MET A 92 2.13 -1.55 -12.78
C MET A 92 2.76 -1.10 -11.47
N THR A 93 1.95 -0.54 -10.58
CA THR A 93 2.37 -0.11 -9.26
C THR A 93 1.48 -0.75 -8.21
N VAL A 94 2.06 -1.00 -7.04
CA VAL A 94 1.38 -1.57 -5.88
C VAL A 94 1.97 -0.94 -4.64
N ASP A 95 1.14 -0.28 -3.85
CA ASP A 95 1.52 0.27 -2.57
C ASP A 95 0.86 -0.54 -1.46
N GLY A 96 1.67 -1.17 -0.61
CA GLY A 96 1.15 -1.97 0.50
C GLY A 96 1.20 -1.21 1.81
N ALA A 97 0.16 -1.36 2.64
CA ALA A 97 0.16 -0.94 4.03
C ALA A 97 1.02 -1.88 4.89
N PHE A 98 0.76 -1.95 6.19
CA PHE A 98 1.43 -2.91 7.07
C PHE A 98 0.84 -4.32 6.94
N ALA A 99 1.67 -5.33 7.18
CA ALA A 99 1.17 -6.69 7.32
C ALA A 99 0.34 -6.82 8.60
N ILE A 100 -0.74 -7.59 8.51
CA ILE A 100 -1.65 -7.90 9.61
C ILE A 100 -2.05 -9.38 9.56
N TRP A 101 -2.33 -9.98 10.72
CA TRP A 101 -2.81 -11.37 10.81
C TRP A 101 -4.00 -11.63 9.91
N ASN A 102 -4.01 -12.81 9.30
CA ASN A 102 -5.10 -13.36 8.50
C ASN A 102 -5.61 -14.69 9.10
N GLU A 103 -5.94 -14.68 10.38
CA GLU A 103 -6.46 -15.85 11.10
C GLU A 103 -7.59 -15.44 12.02
N ARG A 104 -8.76 -16.04 11.80
CA ARG A 104 -9.93 -15.91 12.68
C ARG A 104 -9.64 -16.53 14.03
N LYS A 105 -10.12 -15.87 15.09
CA LYS A 105 -9.95 -16.36 16.46
C LYS A 105 -10.67 -17.69 16.71
N SER A 106 -11.75 -17.96 15.98
CA SER A 106 -12.60 -19.14 16.21
C SER A 106 -12.01 -20.45 15.71
N ASP A 107 -11.33 -20.43 14.57
CA ASP A 107 -10.95 -21.66 13.83
C ASP A 107 -9.57 -21.57 13.15
N GLY A 108 -8.84 -20.45 13.30
CA GLY A 108 -7.53 -20.25 12.69
C GLY A 108 -7.56 -20.14 11.16
N ARG A 109 -8.74 -20.09 10.54
CA ARG A 109 -8.87 -19.94 9.08
C ARG A 109 -8.78 -18.48 8.67
N SER A 110 -8.57 -18.22 7.37
CA SER A 110 -8.56 -16.86 6.82
C SER A 110 -9.85 -16.10 7.13
N PHE A 111 -9.73 -14.78 7.21
CA PHE A 111 -10.87 -13.91 7.50
C PHE A 111 -11.94 -13.95 6.41
N ASP A 112 -13.19 -13.80 6.83
CA ASP A 112 -14.29 -13.42 5.95
C ASP A 112 -14.43 -11.89 5.90
N ILE A 113 -15.47 -11.40 5.23
CA ILE A 113 -15.84 -9.98 5.24
C ILE A 113 -16.01 -9.51 6.70
N TYR A 114 -15.57 -8.29 6.99
CA TYR A 114 -15.61 -7.67 8.30
C TYR A 114 -16.99 -7.81 8.98
N ASP A 115 -16.98 -8.35 10.20
CA ASP A 115 -18.14 -8.49 11.06
C ASP A 115 -17.95 -7.64 12.31
N ALA A 116 -18.71 -6.55 12.41
CA ALA A 116 -18.66 -5.63 13.54
C ALA A 116 -19.00 -6.28 14.89
N ARG A 117 -19.77 -7.38 14.91
CA ARG A 117 -20.13 -8.09 16.14
C ARG A 117 -18.97 -8.91 16.68
N LYS A 118 -18.17 -9.49 15.77
CA LYS A 118 -16.96 -10.25 16.12
C LYS A 118 -15.73 -9.35 16.22
N ASN A 119 -15.83 -8.15 15.67
CA ASN A 119 -14.76 -7.17 15.58
C ASN A 119 -13.50 -7.79 14.94
N GLU A 120 -13.73 -8.50 13.83
CA GLU A 120 -12.71 -9.17 13.04
C GLU A 120 -13.16 -9.26 11.56
N GLY A 121 -12.21 -9.38 10.65
CA GLY A 121 -12.48 -9.60 9.22
C GLY A 121 -11.92 -8.50 8.31
N THR A 122 -12.24 -8.56 7.02
CA THR A 122 -11.67 -7.69 5.99
C THR A 122 -12.71 -6.95 5.15
N MET A 123 -12.30 -5.85 4.52
CA MET A 123 -12.98 -5.26 3.37
C MET A 123 -11.90 -4.82 2.37
N PRO A 124 -11.98 -5.15 1.07
CA PRO A 124 -12.85 -6.17 0.46
C PRO A 124 -12.62 -7.57 1.05
N LYS A 125 -13.29 -8.60 0.52
CA LYS A 125 -13.06 -9.98 1.00
C LYS A 125 -11.63 -10.38 0.63
N ILE A 126 -10.85 -10.90 1.58
CA ILE A 126 -9.58 -11.53 1.25
C ILE A 126 -9.82 -12.84 0.47
N ILE A 127 -9.12 -12.97 -0.64
CA ILE A 127 -9.12 -14.16 -1.48
C ILE A 127 -7.68 -14.58 -1.67
N GLY A 128 -7.40 -15.88 -1.63
CA GLY A 128 -6.06 -16.40 -1.84
C GLY A 128 -5.45 -15.90 -3.15
N ASN A 129 -4.12 -15.82 -3.22
CA ASN A 129 -3.39 -15.21 -4.34
C ASN A 129 -3.61 -15.89 -5.72
N TYR A 130 -4.30 -17.02 -5.75
CA TYR A 130 -4.50 -17.88 -6.92
C TYR A 130 -5.91 -17.81 -7.53
N ASN A 131 -6.83 -17.00 -6.98
CA ASN A 131 -8.20 -16.93 -7.49
C ASN A 131 -8.66 -15.47 -7.64
N LEU A 132 -8.37 -14.88 -8.80
CA LEU A 132 -8.62 -13.46 -9.11
C LEU A 132 -10.05 -13.18 -9.60
N ASP A 133 -10.80 -14.21 -10.00
CA ASP A 133 -12.10 -14.09 -10.70
C ASP A 133 -13.33 -14.07 -9.77
N ILE A 134 -13.13 -13.99 -8.46
CA ILE A 134 -14.24 -13.96 -7.51
C ILE A 134 -14.71 -12.49 -7.32
N PRO A 135 -16.01 -12.20 -7.53
CA PRO A 135 -16.59 -10.89 -7.22
C PRO A 135 -16.31 -10.49 -5.76
N LYS A 136 -15.97 -9.21 -5.53
CA LYS A 136 -15.64 -8.62 -4.20
C LYS A 136 -14.25 -8.94 -3.65
N SER A 137 -13.29 -9.37 -4.48
CA SER A 137 -11.87 -9.48 -4.12
C SER A 137 -11.14 -8.13 -4.08
N ASN A 138 -11.73 -7.13 -4.73
CA ASN A 138 -11.22 -5.77 -4.83
C ASN A 138 -12.30 -4.74 -4.49
N ALA A 139 -11.87 -3.51 -4.28
CA ALA A 139 -12.71 -2.32 -4.15
C ALA A 139 -12.04 -1.13 -4.88
N LEU A 140 -12.78 -0.03 -5.06
CA LEU A 140 -12.21 1.21 -5.57
C LEU A 140 -11.18 1.77 -4.57
N GLY A 141 -10.14 2.44 -5.07
CA GLY A 141 -9.14 3.12 -4.27
C GLY A 141 -9.71 4.00 -3.16
N SER A 142 -10.72 4.80 -3.49
CA SER A 142 -11.38 5.70 -2.54
C SER A 142 -12.19 4.99 -1.45
N VAL A 143 -12.64 3.75 -1.70
CA VAL A 143 -13.29 2.91 -0.67
C VAL A 143 -12.27 2.32 0.29
N GLY A 144 -11.08 2.00 -0.22
CA GLY A 144 -9.98 1.45 0.58
C GLY A 144 -10.07 -0.06 0.82
N ALA A 145 -8.98 -0.61 1.36
CA ALA A 145 -8.93 -1.95 1.93
C ALA A 145 -8.48 -1.88 3.39
N PHE A 146 -9.15 -2.61 4.28
CA PHE A 146 -8.78 -2.71 5.69
C PHE A 146 -9.03 -4.11 6.26
N ALA A 147 -8.26 -4.45 7.28
CA ALA A 147 -8.47 -5.66 8.06
C ALA A 147 -8.44 -5.36 9.56
N VAL A 148 -9.31 -6.06 10.29
CA VAL A 148 -9.41 -6.00 11.75
C VAL A 148 -9.06 -7.36 12.33
N SER A 149 -8.05 -7.40 13.19
CA SER A 149 -7.65 -8.61 13.94
C SER A 149 -7.05 -8.24 15.30
N LYS A 150 -5.72 -8.33 15.48
CA LYS A 150 -4.98 -7.80 16.62
C LYS A 150 -4.62 -6.33 16.37
N GLY A 151 -5.64 -5.49 16.22
CA GLY A 151 -5.49 -4.13 15.71
C GLY A 151 -6.22 -3.94 14.39
N THR A 152 -5.94 -2.85 13.70
CA THR A 152 -6.52 -2.54 12.39
C THR A 152 -5.49 -1.90 11.50
N ILE A 153 -5.33 -2.46 10.32
CA ILE A 153 -4.50 -1.88 9.26
C ILE A 153 -5.38 -1.67 8.04
N GLY A 154 -5.18 -0.56 7.34
CA GLY A 154 -5.81 -0.36 6.04
C GLY A 154 -5.11 0.68 5.18
N ILE A 155 -5.57 0.78 3.95
CA ILE A 155 -5.08 1.65 2.89
C ILE A 155 -6.23 2.23 2.11
N ALA A 156 -6.16 3.49 1.72
CA ALA A 156 -7.13 4.14 0.83
C ALA A 156 -6.42 5.15 -0.07
N ALA A 157 -6.98 5.39 -1.25
CA ALA A 157 -6.54 6.49 -2.12
C ALA A 157 -7.28 7.78 -1.73
N LEU A 158 -6.55 8.89 -1.68
CA LEU A 158 -7.10 10.23 -1.41
C LEU A 158 -7.56 10.99 -2.67
N GLU A 159 -7.64 10.30 -3.81
CA GLU A 159 -8.09 10.89 -5.08
C GLU A 159 -9.60 11.16 -5.07
N ASN A 160 -10.03 12.33 -5.58
CA ASN A 160 -11.43 12.74 -5.57
C ASN A 160 -12.35 11.81 -6.39
N ASP A 161 -13.54 11.59 -5.83
CA ASP A 161 -14.35 10.37 -5.87
C ASP A 161 -15.12 10.05 -7.18
N ASN A 162 -14.65 10.45 -8.37
CA ASN A 162 -15.41 10.23 -9.62
C ASN A 162 -14.72 9.35 -10.68
N GLY A 163 -13.54 8.79 -10.38
CA GLY A 163 -12.81 7.97 -11.36
C GLY A 163 -11.49 7.38 -10.88
N SER A 164 -11.39 7.00 -9.59
CA SER A 164 -10.17 6.37 -9.03
C SER A 164 -9.67 5.25 -9.96
N LEU A 165 -8.51 5.47 -10.59
CA LEU A 165 -7.81 4.47 -11.41
C LEU A 165 -7.20 3.37 -10.54
N CYS A 166 -7.13 3.62 -9.23
CA CYS A 166 -6.60 2.68 -8.26
C CYS A 166 -7.66 1.66 -7.82
N ILE A 167 -7.24 0.42 -7.65
CA ILE A 167 -8.01 -0.67 -7.05
C ILE A 167 -7.33 -1.14 -5.77
N THR A 168 -8.11 -1.47 -4.75
CA THR A 168 -7.61 -1.99 -3.48
C THR A 168 -7.89 -3.48 -3.38
N MET A 169 -6.95 -4.24 -2.83
CA MET A 169 -7.06 -5.69 -2.64
C MET A 169 -6.22 -6.12 -1.44
N PHE A 170 -6.23 -7.42 -1.15
CA PHE A 170 -5.29 -8.03 -0.21
C PHE A 170 -4.28 -8.88 -0.95
N VAL A 171 -3.02 -8.75 -0.55
CA VAL A 171 -1.96 -9.68 -0.91
C VAL A 171 -1.68 -10.56 0.31
N ASN A 172 -1.76 -11.88 0.17
CA ASN A 172 -1.29 -12.77 1.23
C ASN A 172 0.24 -12.70 1.24
N ALA A 173 0.80 -12.33 2.38
CA ALA A 173 2.23 -12.39 2.58
C ALA A 173 2.63 -13.85 2.81
N ASN A 174 3.73 -14.26 2.19
CA ASN A 174 4.21 -15.62 2.32
C ASN A 174 4.59 -15.93 3.79
N LEU A 175 4.20 -17.13 4.26
CA LEU A 175 4.48 -17.70 5.58
C LEU A 175 5.95 -17.54 6.01
N ASN A 176 6.88 -17.62 5.06
CA ASN A 176 8.32 -17.59 5.33
C ASN A 176 8.95 -16.20 5.21
N SER A 177 8.15 -15.14 4.98
CA SER A 177 8.65 -13.78 4.73
C SER A 177 8.12 -12.74 5.71
N ASN A 178 7.49 -13.16 6.81
CA ASN A 178 6.99 -12.24 7.81
C ASN A 178 7.45 -12.60 9.24
N LEU A 179 7.97 -11.61 9.97
CA LEU A 179 8.33 -11.71 11.38
C LEU A 179 7.10 -11.60 12.32
N VAL A 180 6.00 -11.01 11.82
CA VAL A 180 4.81 -10.69 12.60
C VAL A 180 4.02 -11.96 12.94
N GLY A 181 3.82 -12.88 12.00
CA GLY A 181 3.13 -14.15 12.24
C GLY A 181 3.05 -15.01 10.98
N ASN A 182 2.69 -16.29 11.17
CA ASN A 182 2.67 -17.29 10.10
C ASN A 182 1.72 -16.86 8.97
N HIS A 183 0.47 -16.55 9.27
CA HIS A 183 -0.51 -16.17 8.24
C HIS A 183 -0.83 -14.68 8.32
N THR A 184 -0.30 -13.91 7.38
CA THR A 184 -0.52 -12.47 7.30
C THR A 184 -0.93 -12.04 5.91
N MET A 185 -1.59 -10.89 5.85
CA MET A 185 -2.01 -10.24 4.62
C MET A 185 -1.64 -8.77 4.67
N ILE A 186 -1.58 -8.16 3.50
CA ILE A 186 -1.24 -6.75 3.33
C ILE A 186 -2.40 -6.10 2.56
N PRO A 187 -3.08 -5.09 3.14
CA PRO A 187 -3.94 -4.21 2.36
C PRO A 187 -3.10 -3.48 1.32
N THR A 188 -3.47 -3.58 0.05
CA THR A 188 -2.67 -3.08 -1.08
C THR A 188 -3.52 -2.24 -2.01
N LEU A 189 -2.97 -1.12 -2.45
CA LEU A 189 -3.49 -0.27 -3.52
C LEU A 189 -2.71 -0.57 -4.80
N GLN A 190 -3.37 -0.79 -5.93
CA GLN A 190 -2.75 -1.07 -7.22
C GLN A 190 -3.27 -0.10 -8.28
N ILE A 191 -2.37 0.35 -9.15
CA ILE A 191 -2.72 1.06 -10.39
C ILE A 191 -1.79 0.62 -11.53
N THR A 192 -2.28 0.71 -12.76
CA THR A 192 -1.46 0.56 -13.96
C THR A 192 -1.32 1.92 -14.65
N LEU A 193 -0.09 2.38 -14.77
CA LEU A 193 0.29 3.57 -15.50
C LEU A 193 0.57 3.22 -16.96
N GLU A 194 0.12 4.07 -17.87
CA GLU A 194 0.60 4.09 -19.25
C GLU A 194 1.81 5.03 -19.39
N SER A 195 2.53 4.94 -20.50
CA SER A 195 3.60 5.90 -20.82
C SER A 195 3.03 7.32 -20.90
N GLY A 196 3.64 8.27 -20.20
CA GLY A 196 3.07 9.61 -20.13
C GLY A 196 3.70 10.52 -19.07
N PRO A 197 3.05 11.66 -18.80
CA PRO A 197 3.51 12.64 -17.83
C PRO A 197 3.48 12.08 -16.41
N ALA A 198 4.15 12.78 -15.49
CA ALA A 198 4.17 12.42 -14.09
C ALA A 198 2.77 12.31 -13.49
N ALA A 199 2.52 11.20 -12.81
CA ALA A 199 1.32 10.94 -12.03
C ALA A 199 1.62 11.03 -10.53
N TRP A 200 0.66 11.54 -9.78
CA TRP A 200 0.75 11.68 -8.32
C TRP A 200 -0.25 10.74 -7.66
N PHE A 201 0.26 9.90 -6.75
CA PHE A 201 -0.54 8.98 -5.95
C PHE A 201 -0.51 9.43 -4.51
N VAL A 202 -1.66 9.80 -3.98
CA VAL A 202 -1.80 10.17 -2.56
C VAL A 202 -2.52 9.02 -1.87
N THR A 203 -1.81 8.33 -1.00
CA THR A 203 -2.28 7.14 -0.30
C THR A 203 -2.32 7.40 1.20
N ASP A 204 -3.45 7.07 1.81
CA ASP A 204 -3.61 7.07 3.25
C ASP A 204 -3.46 5.68 3.83
N ILE A 205 -2.67 5.58 4.89
CA ILE A 205 -2.43 4.33 5.60
C ILE A 205 -2.89 4.46 7.04
N TYR A 206 -3.84 3.60 7.38
CA TYR A 206 -4.35 3.47 8.73
C TYR A 206 -3.59 2.37 9.47
N ALA A 207 -3.13 2.67 10.67
CA ALA A 207 -2.55 1.69 11.57
C ALA A 207 -2.98 1.97 13.00
N LYS A 208 -3.68 1.01 13.61
CA LYS A 208 -4.11 1.04 15.00
C LYS A 208 -3.70 -0.26 15.69
N LEU A 209 -2.95 -0.16 16.77
CA LEU A 209 -2.47 -1.32 17.53
C LEU A 209 -3.54 -1.88 18.47
N SER A 210 -3.39 -3.15 18.85
CA SER A 210 -4.20 -3.78 19.90
C SER A 210 -3.94 -3.15 21.27
N GLY A 211 -5.00 -2.83 22.02
CA GLY A 211 -4.92 -2.26 23.37
C GLY A 211 -5.39 -0.80 23.50
N GLU A 212 -5.68 -0.11 22.39
CA GLU A 212 -6.34 1.19 22.45
C GLU A 212 -7.79 1.07 22.93
N ALA A 213 -8.21 1.93 23.87
CA ALA A 213 -9.44 1.82 24.66
C ALA A 213 -10.78 1.92 23.89
N ILE A 214 -10.73 2.16 22.59
CA ILE A 214 -11.87 2.47 21.71
C ILE A 214 -11.85 1.49 20.53
N GLY A 215 -13.01 1.12 19.97
CA GLY A 215 -13.16 0.09 18.95
C GLY A 215 -12.13 0.16 17.82
N TYR A 216 -11.73 -1.01 17.31
CA TYR A 216 -10.67 -1.15 16.29
C TYR A 216 -10.91 -0.29 15.05
N PHE A 217 -12.17 -0.04 14.70
CA PHE A 217 -12.57 0.62 13.46
C PHE A 217 -13.06 2.09 13.61
N ASP A 218 -13.14 2.63 14.84
CA ASP A 218 -13.89 3.87 15.13
C ASP A 218 -13.39 5.15 14.43
N ARG A 219 -12.20 5.12 13.82
CA ARG A 219 -11.59 6.28 13.13
C ARG A 219 -11.25 6.04 11.66
N TRP A 220 -11.62 4.89 11.10
CA TRP A 220 -11.42 4.59 9.68
C TRP A 220 -12.14 5.60 8.76
N LYS A 221 -13.26 6.17 9.19
CA LYS A 221 -13.98 7.18 8.40
C LYS A 221 -13.39 8.60 8.52
N ASN A 222 -12.49 8.82 9.47
CA ASN A 222 -11.87 10.12 9.72
C ASN A 222 -10.58 10.23 8.90
N ILE A 223 -10.73 10.20 7.58
CA ILE A 223 -9.65 10.25 6.61
C ILE A 223 -9.01 11.65 6.64
N PRO A 224 -7.68 11.79 6.63
CA PRO A 224 -7.01 13.09 6.58
C PRO A 224 -7.30 13.82 5.26
N VAL A 225 -7.06 15.14 5.26
CA VAL A 225 -7.21 15.97 4.08
C VAL A 225 -5.84 16.24 3.47
N ILE A 226 -5.76 16.27 2.14
CA ILE A 226 -4.54 16.66 1.41
C ILE A 226 -4.10 18.07 1.85
N LEU A 227 -2.83 18.21 2.21
CA LEU A 227 -2.27 19.47 2.70
C LEU A 227 -2.17 20.52 1.59
N GLY A 228 -2.36 21.80 1.93
CA GLY A 228 -2.33 22.89 0.95
C GLY A 228 -1.00 23.02 0.20
N TRP A 229 0.14 22.88 0.89
CA TRP A 229 1.46 22.90 0.24
C TRP A 229 1.64 21.72 -0.71
N LEU A 230 1.09 20.55 -0.38
CA LEU A 230 1.16 19.35 -1.21
C LEU A 230 0.29 19.51 -2.46
N MET A 231 -0.92 20.08 -2.31
CA MET A 231 -1.75 20.44 -3.46
C MET A 231 -1.01 21.42 -4.40
N ASN A 232 -0.35 22.43 -3.83
CA ASN A 232 0.43 23.37 -4.63
C ASN A 232 1.56 22.67 -5.38
N GLU A 233 2.32 21.77 -4.73
CA GLU A 233 3.39 21.03 -5.40
C GLU A 233 2.85 20.07 -6.48
N MET A 234 1.67 19.48 -6.30
CA MET A 234 1.01 18.67 -7.33
C MET A 234 0.51 19.50 -8.52
N CYS A 235 0.11 20.76 -8.29
CA CYS A 235 -0.39 21.67 -9.34
C CYS A 235 0.73 22.40 -10.09
N MET A 236 1.88 22.59 -9.46
CA MET A 236 3.06 23.15 -10.12
C MET A 236 3.54 22.14 -11.16
N ARG A 237 3.51 22.52 -12.44
CA ARG A 237 4.24 21.78 -13.47
C ARG A 237 5.72 22.08 -13.24
N ASP A 238 6.54 21.04 -13.15
CA ASP A 238 7.99 21.23 -13.19
C ASP A 238 8.31 21.90 -14.55
N ASP A 239 8.86 23.12 -14.50
CA ASP A 239 9.32 23.89 -15.67
C ASP A 239 10.48 23.19 -16.41
#